data_AF-A0A0C3F3B0-F1
#
_entry.id   AF-A0A0C3F3B0-F1
#
_cell.length_a   1.000
_cell.length_b   1.000
_cell.length_c   1.000
_cell.angle_alpha   90.00
_cell.angle_beta   90.00
_cell.angle_gamma   90.00
#
_symmetry.space_group_name_H-M   'P 1'
#
loop_
_entity.id
_entity.type
_entity.pdbx_description
1 polymer ?
#
loop_
_entity_poly.entity_id
_entity_poly.type
_entity_poly.pdbx_seq_one_letter_code
_entity_poly.pdbx_strand_id
1 'polypeptide(L)'
;MAVLFDLSTELLFEIISCLYAQWDDEPSGLWSLSETCKRLNGFCGHWIFARYHLCLRSPNYSYFTPIDTVGSLESWNLEAVTARLLHFRGKALYVQELILEDFRNDEVDEDEPGLFPDCILHDLVDALKEAIKVTTIEVTCGRGGILPLLLWEWITTKKLTDFIIGPHLAPPPDAKIHPNIHTFKGGLYEGPIQFLDLVCPEKILLNYQCLEDEQPKIYPYKPSGPHSSRLRKIVLEVTLPSEFDTPLFDFSSVPNATIKAQFNLNVTFDMYIPAAWKRLKHKLLIVFTEGLDEYDVARSSRGGATVRRPTLAEIESGWKPKNAVHLKGEDAERAEEEEMEFLYALDRWEQLGRRRVLILDV
;
A
#
# COMPACT_ATOMS: atom_id res chain seq x y z
N MET A 1 -21.70 45.68 -2.57
CA MET A 1 -21.27 44.33 -2.15
C MET A 1 -20.64 43.67 -3.35
N ALA A 2 -19.38 43.25 -3.27
CA ALA A 2 -18.75 42.48 -4.33
C ALA A 2 -19.38 41.07 -4.33
N VAL A 3 -19.93 40.65 -5.46
CA VAL A 3 -20.51 39.31 -5.58
C VAL A 3 -19.38 38.37 -5.95
N LEU A 4 -19.13 37.35 -5.13
CA LEU A 4 -18.08 36.36 -5.36
C LEU A 4 -18.21 35.68 -6.74
N PHE A 5 -19.43 35.68 -7.32
CA PHE A 5 -19.74 35.16 -8.64
C PHE A 5 -19.34 36.07 -9.81
N ASP A 6 -18.95 37.32 -9.56
CA ASP A 6 -18.42 38.21 -10.61
C ASP A 6 -16.93 37.96 -10.86
N LEU A 7 -16.27 37.15 -10.03
CA LEU A 7 -14.88 36.76 -10.21
C LEU A 7 -14.72 35.90 -11.48
N SER A 8 -13.58 36.03 -12.15
CA SER A 8 -13.23 35.18 -13.28
C SER A 8 -13.05 33.72 -12.82
N THR A 9 -13.19 32.79 -13.76
CA THR A 9 -12.97 31.35 -13.53
C THR A 9 -11.58 31.07 -12.98
N GLU A 10 -10.57 31.76 -13.49
CA GLU A 10 -9.17 31.61 -13.13
C GLU A 10 -8.91 32.07 -11.69
N LEU A 11 -9.42 33.26 -11.33
CA LEU A 11 -9.25 33.80 -9.98
C LEU A 11 -9.98 32.94 -8.95
N LEU A 12 -11.16 32.44 -9.30
CA LEU A 12 -11.93 31.56 -8.41
C LEU A 12 -11.24 30.20 -8.24
N PHE A 13 -10.63 29.65 -9.30
CA PHE A 13 -9.80 28.45 -9.23
C PHE A 13 -8.57 28.67 -8.34
N GLU A 14 -7.89 29.81 -8.46
CA GLU A 14 -6.72 30.17 -7.66
C GLU A 14 -7.07 30.32 -6.18
N ILE A 15 -8.18 30.99 -5.85
CA ILE A 15 -8.66 31.12 -4.47
C ILE A 15 -8.94 29.75 -3.87
N ILE A 16 -9.66 28.88 -4.58
CA ILE A 16 -9.98 27.53 -4.10
C ILE A 16 -8.71 26.68 -3.97
N SER A 17 -7.76 26.81 -4.90
CA SER A 17 -6.47 26.12 -4.84
C SER A 17 -5.67 26.52 -3.59
N CYS A 18 -5.63 27.83 -3.29
CA CYS A 18 -4.95 28.35 -2.10
C CYS A 18 -5.62 27.87 -0.80
N LEU A 19 -6.95 27.81 -0.77
CA LEU A 19 -7.70 27.26 0.38
C LEU A 19 -7.42 25.77 0.55
N TYR A 20 -7.41 25.02 -0.55
CA TYR A 20 -7.11 23.59 -0.53
C TYR A 20 -5.70 23.30 0.00
N ALA A 21 -4.70 24.08 -0.41
CA ALA A 21 -3.32 23.93 0.06
C ALA A 21 -3.13 24.22 1.57
N GLN A 22 -4.11 24.86 2.22
CA GLN A 22 -4.09 25.14 3.66
C GLN A 22 -4.87 24.10 4.48
N TRP A 23 -5.60 23.18 3.84
CA TRP A 23 -6.32 22.11 4.52
C TRP A 23 -5.42 20.88 4.62
N ASP A 24 -5.02 20.55 5.85
CA ASP A 24 -3.96 19.57 6.09
C ASP A 24 -4.37 18.13 5.75
N ASP A 25 -5.64 17.73 5.84
CA ASP A 25 -5.99 16.30 5.59
C ASP A 25 -7.42 15.99 5.08
N GLU A 26 -8.41 16.89 5.18
CA GLU A 26 -9.79 16.56 4.76
C GLU A 26 -10.51 17.73 4.06
N PRO A 27 -11.01 17.55 2.82
CA PRO A 27 -11.58 18.63 2.02
C PRO A 27 -13.04 18.92 2.41
N SER A 28 -13.42 18.82 3.68
CA SER A 28 -14.78 19.12 4.17
C SER A 28 -15.26 20.52 3.77
N GLY A 29 -14.33 21.48 3.73
CA GLY A 29 -14.56 22.81 3.19
C GLY A 29 -14.87 22.83 1.68
N LEU A 30 -14.21 21.99 0.86
CA LEU A 30 -14.54 21.87 -0.57
C LEU A 30 -15.91 21.28 -0.78
N TRP A 31 -16.29 20.26 -0.01
CA TRP A 31 -17.64 19.66 -0.09
C TRP A 31 -18.71 20.71 0.17
N SER A 32 -18.56 21.46 1.27
CA SER A 32 -19.47 22.57 1.63
C SER A 32 -19.55 23.65 0.54
N LEU A 33 -18.40 24.01 -0.06
CA LEU A 33 -18.35 24.95 -1.19
C LEU A 33 -19.05 24.38 -2.43
N SER A 34 -18.87 23.10 -2.71
CA SER A 34 -19.45 22.41 -3.87
C SER A 34 -20.98 22.35 -3.82
N GLU A 35 -21.56 22.37 -2.62
CA GLU A 35 -23.01 22.37 -2.39
C GLU A 35 -23.64 23.76 -2.55
N THR A 36 -22.84 24.82 -2.48
CA THR A 36 -23.34 26.20 -2.48
C THR A 36 -23.96 26.59 -3.83
N CYS A 37 -23.35 26.22 -4.96
CA CYS A 37 -23.96 26.41 -6.29
C CYS A 37 -23.31 25.53 -7.37
N LYS A 38 -24.00 25.37 -8.52
CA LYS A 38 -23.51 24.56 -9.66
C LYS A 38 -22.13 24.97 -10.16
N ARG A 39 -21.82 26.28 -10.16
CA ARG A 39 -20.52 26.79 -10.60
C ARG A 39 -19.42 26.28 -9.68
N LEU A 40 -19.58 26.48 -8.37
CA LEU A 40 -18.64 25.99 -7.36
C LEU A 40 -18.55 24.47 -7.35
N ASN A 41 -19.66 23.76 -7.56
CA ASN A 41 -19.66 22.30 -7.74
C ASN A 41 -18.71 21.85 -8.85
N GLY A 42 -18.77 22.51 -10.01
CA GLY A 42 -17.90 22.23 -11.14
C GLY A 42 -16.42 22.49 -10.86
N PHE A 43 -16.10 23.54 -10.10
CA PHE A 43 -14.73 23.84 -9.68
C PHE A 43 -14.23 22.86 -8.63
N CYS A 44 -14.90 22.76 -7.50
CA CYS A 44 -14.53 21.90 -6.38
C CYS A 44 -14.42 20.43 -6.82
N GLY A 45 -15.20 20.01 -7.82
CA GLY A 45 -15.14 18.67 -8.39
C GLY A 45 -13.75 18.24 -8.87
N HIS A 46 -12.90 19.17 -9.31
CA HIS A 46 -11.51 18.87 -9.72
C HIS A 46 -10.64 18.32 -8.59
N TRP A 47 -10.94 18.67 -7.34
CA TRP A 47 -10.21 18.20 -6.17
C TRP A 47 -10.97 17.09 -5.47
N ILE A 48 -12.28 17.27 -5.29
CA ILE A 48 -13.16 16.31 -4.62
C ILE A 48 -13.12 14.94 -5.31
N PHE A 49 -13.20 14.92 -6.64
CA PHE A 49 -13.28 13.68 -7.42
C PHE A 49 -11.96 13.32 -8.11
N ALA A 50 -10.84 14.01 -7.79
CA ALA A 50 -9.53 13.63 -8.30
C ALA A 50 -9.19 12.19 -7.91
N ARG A 51 -9.50 11.83 -6.67
CA ARG A 51 -9.44 10.47 -6.14
C ARG A 51 -10.85 9.96 -5.92
N TYR A 52 -11.25 8.95 -6.68
CA TYR A 52 -12.62 8.44 -6.68
C TYR A 52 -12.66 6.97 -6.25
N HIS A 53 -13.40 6.71 -5.18
CA HIS A 53 -13.70 5.36 -4.71
C HIS A 53 -14.98 4.84 -5.39
N LEU A 54 -14.82 3.85 -6.28
CA LEU A 54 -15.91 3.11 -6.87
C LEU A 54 -16.07 1.78 -6.14
N CYS A 55 -16.70 1.86 -4.98
CA CYS A 55 -17.15 0.70 -4.23
C CYS A 55 -18.47 0.21 -4.82
N LEU A 56 -18.58 -1.06 -5.21
CA LEU A 56 -19.85 -1.61 -5.73
C LEU A 56 -20.55 -2.54 -4.75
N ARG A 57 -19.79 -3.14 -3.82
CA ARG A 57 -20.28 -3.98 -2.72
C ARG A 57 -19.38 -3.80 -1.51
N SER A 58 -19.96 -3.60 -0.32
CA SER A 58 -19.26 -3.54 0.95
C SER A 58 -20.23 -3.63 2.14
N PRO A 59 -19.98 -4.53 3.13
CA PRO A 59 -20.87 -4.70 4.28
C PRO A 59 -20.83 -3.53 5.27
N ASN A 60 -19.74 -2.76 5.29
CA ASN A 60 -19.51 -1.72 6.29
C ASN A 60 -19.59 -0.29 5.73
N TYR A 61 -20.01 -0.13 4.47
CA TYR A 61 -19.98 1.16 3.78
C TYR A 61 -21.24 1.97 4.03
N SER A 62 -21.37 2.55 5.22
CA SER A 62 -22.48 3.45 5.57
C SER A 62 -22.10 4.95 5.56
N TYR A 63 -20.82 5.33 5.35
CA TYR A 63 -20.33 6.64 5.77
C TYR A 63 -19.84 7.63 4.69
N PHE A 64 -19.67 7.25 3.42
CA PHE A 64 -18.97 8.13 2.45
C PHE A 64 -19.69 8.46 1.13
N THR A 65 -20.99 8.18 1.01
CA THR A 65 -21.75 8.68 -0.15
C THR A 65 -22.97 9.47 0.31
N PRO A 66 -23.13 10.75 -0.10
CA PRO A 66 -24.34 11.55 0.14
C PRO A 66 -25.53 11.08 -0.72
N ILE A 67 -25.51 9.81 -1.13
CA ILE A 67 -26.54 9.17 -1.91
C ILE A 67 -27.41 8.41 -0.90
N ASP A 68 -28.40 9.12 -0.34
CA ASP A 68 -29.53 8.56 0.44
C ASP A 68 -30.42 7.59 -0.38
N THR A 69 -29.95 7.15 -1.55
CA THR A 69 -30.72 6.32 -2.48
C THR A 69 -30.16 4.91 -2.58
N VAL A 70 -30.99 4.01 -2.03
CA VAL A 70 -31.28 2.65 -2.48
C VAL A 70 -30.28 1.57 -2.04
N GLY A 71 -30.63 0.94 -0.92
CA GLY A 71 -30.33 -0.48 -0.64
C GLY A 71 -29.02 -0.76 0.09
N SER A 72 -29.03 -1.88 0.83
CA SER A 72 -27.81 -2.46 1.39
C SER A 72 -26.82 -2.78 0.26
N LEU A 73 -25.53 -2.56 0.55
CA LEU A 73 -24.40 -2.89 -0.31
C LEU A 73 -23.73 -4.19 0.12
N GLU A 74 -24.35 -4.95 1.02
CA GLU A 74 -23.84 -6.24 1.48
C GLU A 74 -23.86 -7.28 0.36
N SER A 75 -24.71 -7.10 -0.66
CA SER A 75 -24.85 -7.98 -1.82
C SER A 75 -24.83 -7.20 -3.15
N TRP A 76 -24.81 -7.92 -4.28
CA TRP A 76 -24.94 -7.34 -5.62
C TRP A 76 -26.35 -6.78 -5.88
N ASN A 77 -26.62 -5.57 -5.37
CA ASN A 77 -27.84 -4.82 -5.67
C ASN A 77 -27.66 -4.05 -6.99
N LEU A 78 -28.28 -4.54 -8.06
CA LEU A 78 -28.15 -3.96 -9.40
C LEU A 78 -28.60 -2.49 -9.47
N GLU A 79 -29.64 -2.08 -8.75
CA GLU A 79 -30.10 -0.69 -8.75
C GLU A 79 -29.06 0.24 -8.12
N ALA A 80 -28.48 -0.18 -6.99
CA ALA A 80 -27.41 0.55 -6.32
C ALA A 80 -26.15 0.64 -7.20
N VAL A 81 -25.78 -0.47 -7.86
CA VAL A 81 -24.67 -0.51 -8.81
C VAL A 81 -24.92 0.46 -9.97
N THR A 82 -26.09 0.42 -10.60
CA THR A 82 -26.44 1.33 -11.70
C THR A 82 -26.38 2.79 -11.27
N ALA A 83 -26.93 3.14 -10.11
CA ALA A 83 -26.89 4.51 -9.58
C ALA A 83 -25.45 5.00 -9.36
N ARG A 84 -24.57 4.13 -8.86
CA ARG A 84 -23.14 4.44 -8.66
C ARG A 84 -22.37 4.60 -9.96
N LEU A 85 -22.61 3.74 -10.93
CA LEU A 85 -22.02 3.88 -12.26
C LEU A 85 -22.47 5.18 -12.93
N LEU A 86 -23.75 5.57 -12.79
CA LEU A 86 -24.24 6.86 -13.28
C LEU A 86 -23.58 8.05 -12.57
N HIS A 87 -23.44 7.98 -11.25
CA HIS A 87 -22.72 9.01 -10.49
C HIS A 87 -21.26 9.12 -10.95
N PHE A 88 -20.57 7.98 -11.10
CA PHE A 88 -19.21 7.91 -11.61
C PHE A 88 -19.08 8.53 -13.00
N ARG A 89 -19.96 8.18 -13.96
CA ARG A 89 -20.00 8.79 -15.30
C ARG A 89 -20.08 10.32 -15.23
N GLY A 90 -20.94 10.84 -14.36
CA GLY A 90 -21.07 12.28 -14.12
C GLY A 90 -19.79 12.96 -13.59
N LYS A 91 -18.86 12.20 -13.00
CA LYS A 91 -17.60 12.69 -12.41
C LYS A 91 -16.34 12.22 -13.13
N ALA A 92 -16.45 11.32 -14.11
CA ALA A 92 -15.33 10.61 -14.73
C ALA A 92 -14.23 11.53 -15.31
N LEU A 93 -14.61 12.73 -15.80
CA LEU A 93 -13.69 13.73 -16.35
C LEU A 93 -12.74 14.37 -15.32
N TYR A 94 -13.02 14.19 -14.02
CA TYR A 94 -12.20 14.71 -12.92
C TYR A 94 -11.27 13.65 -12.33
N VAL A 95 -11.56 12.37 -12.56
CA VAL A 95 -10.89 11.24 -11.91
C VAL A 95 -9.48 11.04 -12.47
N GLN A 96 -8.49 11.12 -11.57
CA GLN A 96 -7.07 10.86 -11.83
C GLN A 96 -6.60 9.59 -11.11
N GLU A 97 -7.12 9.37 -9.89
CA GLU A 97 -6.93 8.16 -9.11
C GLU A 97 -8.27 7.44 -8.97
N LEU A 98 -8.34 6.22 -9.50
CA LEU A 98 -9.52 5.37 -9.39
C LEU A 98 -9.23 4.23 -8.43
N ILE A 99 -10.12 4.04 -7.45
CA ILE A 99 -10.04 2.95 -6.49
C ILE A 99 -11.27 2.07 -6.69
N LEU A 100 -11.04 0.84 -7.16
CA LEU A 100 -12.07 -0.17 -7.41
C LEU A 100 -12.14 -1.09 -6.21
N GLU A 101 -13.29 -1.13 -5.55
CA GLU A 101 -13.46 -1.83 -4.28
C GLU A 101 -14.62 -2.84 -4.34
N ASP A 102 -14.34 -4.06 -3.87
CA ASP A 102 -15.33 -5.12 -3.65
C ASP A 102 -15.09 -5.81 -2.30
N PHE A 103 -15.79 -5.38 -1.26
CA PHE A 103 -15.73 -6.00 0.07
C PHE A 103 -16.96 -6.89 0.26
N ARG A 104 -16.71 -8.18 0.54
CA ARG A 104 -17.76 -9.16 0.83
C ARG A 104 -17.88 -9.32 2.32
N ASN A 105 -19.06 -9.70 2.79
CA ASN A 105 -19.21 -10.17 4.17
C ASN A 105 -18.63 -11.58 4.28
N ASP A 106 -18.03 -11.90 5.43
CA ASP A 106 -17.37 -13.19 5.62
C ASP A 106 -18.33 -14.38 5.76
N GLU A 107 -19.60 -14.09 6.05
CA GLU A 107 -20.64 -15.07 6.36
C GLU A 107 -21.50 -15.47 5.13
N VAL A 108 -21.16 -15.02 3.92
CA VAL A 108 -22.01 -15.24 2.72
C VAL A 108 -21.71 -16.58 2.03
N ASP A 109 -22.78 -17.21 1.53
CA ASP A 109 -22.81 -18.51 0.85
C ASP A 109 -21.78 -18.66 -0.29
N GLU A 110 -21.25 -19.88 -0.48
CA GLU A 110 -20.31 -20.25 -1.57
C GLU A 110 -20.84 -19.92 -2.98
N ASP A 111 -22.16 -19.76 -3.13
CA ASP A 111 -22.84 -19.47 -4.39
C ASP A 111 -22.81 -17.98 -4.80
N GLU A 112 -22.26 -17.08 -3.96
CA GLU A 112 -22.25 -15.65 -4.28
C GLU A 112 -21.28 -15.32 -5.43
N PRO A 113 -21.71 -14.57 -6.47
CA PRO A 113 -20.90 -14.29 -7.64
C PRO A 113 -19.51 -13.71 -7.33
N GLY A 114 -18.52 -14.10 -8.14
CA GLY A 114 -17.12 -13.66 -8.11
C GLY A 114 -16.91 -12.15 -8.27
N LEU A 115 -15.64 -11.72 -8.26
CA LEU A 115 -15.27 -10.30 -8.31
C LEU A 115 -15.81 -9.68 -9.62
N PHE A 116 -16.63 -8.62 -9.50
CA PHE A 116 -17.32 -7.95 -10.62
C PHE A 116 -17.99 -8.92 -11.62
N PRO A 117 -19.15 -9.51 -11.28
CA PRO A 117 -19.78 -10.54 -12.10
C PRO A 117 -20.23 -10.02 -13.48
N ASP A 118 -20.39 -10.94 -14.43
CA ASP A 118 -20.72 -10.65 -15.83
C ASP A 118 -21.95 -9.75 -16.00
N CYS A 119 -22.92 -9.85 -15.10
CA CYS A 119 -24.13 -9.03 -15.12
C CYS A 119 -23.88 -7.53 -14.91
N ILE A 120 -22.73 -7.13 -14.35
CA ILE A 120 -22.35 -5.72 -14.15
C ILE A 120 -21.07 -5.35 -14.90
N LEU A 121 -20.24 -6.33 -15.27
CA LEU A 121 -18.88 -6.11 -15.77
C LEU A 121 -18.85 -5.23 -17.03
N HIS A 122 -19.79 -5.45 -17.95
CA HIS A 122 -19.91 -4.65 -19.17
C HIS A 122 -20.27 -3.19 -18.87
N ASP A 123 -21.28 -2.96 -18.04
CA ASP A 123 -21.71 -1.62 -17.65
C ASP A 123 -20.62 -0.86 -16.88
N LEU A 124 -19.88 -1.58 -16.01
CA LEU A 124 -18.72 -1.07 -15.31
C LEU A 124 -17.66 -0.61 -16.30
N VAL A 125 -17.20 -1.49 -17.19
CA VAL A 125 -16.15 -1.17 -18.16
C VAL A 125 -16.57 -0.02 -19.09
N ASP A 126 -17.84 0.04 -19.48
CA ASP A 126 -18.36 1.15 -20.27
C ASP A 126 -18.35 2.48 -19.51
N ALA A 127 -18.70 2.48 -18.23
CA ALA A 127 -18.54 3.67 -17.39
C ALA A 127 -17.05 4.06 -17.27
N LEU A 128 -16.16 3.09 -17.03
CA LEU A 128 -14.71 3.30 -16.86
C LEU A 128 -14.03 3.90 -18.10
N LYS A 129 -14.57 3.68 -19.30
CA LYS A 129 -14.06 4.31 -20.53
C LYS A 129 -14.18 5.84 -20.51
N GLU A 130 -15.15 6.39 -19.77
CA GLU A 130 -15.35 7.85 -19.66
C GLU A 130 -14.25 8.52 -18.82
N ALA A 131 -13.54 7.75 -17.98
CA ALA A 131 -12.47 8.25 -17.13
C ALA A 131 -11.14 8.34 -17.92
N ILE A 132 -11.01 9.39 -18.72
CA ILE A 132 -9.89 9.59 -19.64
C ILE A 132 -8.59 10.08 -18.97
N LYS A 133 -8.67 10.66 -17.77
CA LYS A 133 -7.53 11.26 -17.05
C LYS A 133 -6.89 10.34 -16.02
N VAL A 134 -7.36 9.11 -15.90
CA VAL A 134 -6.88 8.16 -14.90
C VAL A 134 -5.41 7.82 -15.13
N THR A 135 -4.59 8.13 -14.14
CA THR A 135 -3.15 7.80 -14.08
C THR A 135 -2.83 6.83 -12.95
N THR A 136 -3.72 6.68 -11.98
CA THR A 136 -3.58 5.74 -10.87
C THR A 136 -4.79 4.84 -10.80
N ILE A 137 -4.56 3.53 -10.73
CA ILE A 137 -5.62 2.54 -10.51
C ILE A 137 -5.24 1.70 -9.31
N GLU A 138 -6.15 1.62 -8.36
CA GLU A 138 -6.10 0.70 -7.23
C GLU A 138 -7.27 -0.27 -7.34
N VAL A 139 -7.01 -1.56 -7.13
CA VAL A 139 -8.05 -2.58 -7.05
C VAL A 139 -7.89 -3.31 -5.72
N THR A 140 -8.93 -3.31 -4.92
CA THR A 140 -8.95 -3.98 -3.62
C THR A 140 -10.22 -4.81 -3.49
N CYS A 141 -10.07 -5.96 -2.83
CA CYS A 141 -11.20 -6.82 -2.53
C CYS A 141 -11.02 -7.45 -1.14
N GLY A 142 -12.14 -7.75 -0.49
CA GLY A 142 -12.15 -8.35 0.85
C GLY A 142 -11.75 -9.83 0.87
N ARG A 143 -11.84 -10.54 -0.25
CA ARG A 143 -11.54 -11.98 -0.35
C ARG A 143 -10.83 -12.34 -1.65
N GLY A 144 -10.21 -13.51 -1.66
CA GLY A 144 -9.53 -14.10 -2.82
C GLY A 144 -10.36 -13.97 -4.11
N GLY A 145 -9.79 -13.41 -5.17
CA GLY A 145 -10.50 -13.21 -6.43
C GLY A 145 -9.57 -13.09 -7.63
N ILE A 146 -10.08 -13.51 -8.79
CA ILE A 146 -9.41 -13.31 -10.07
C ILE A 146 -9.97 -12.02 -10.69
N LEU A 147 -9.08 -11.11 -11.07
CA LEU A 147 -9.45 -9.89 -11.78
C LEU A 147 -10.06 -10.25 -13.15
N PRO A 148 -11.28 -9.81 -13.49
CA PRO A 148 -11.89 -10.16 -14.77
C PRO A 148 -11.07 -9.68 -15.97
N LEU A 149 -10.99 -10.52 -17.02
CA LEU A 149 -10.20 -10.22 -18.21
C LEU A 149 -10.61 -8.90 -18.87
N LEU A 150 -11.91 -8.61 -18.97
CA LEU A 150 -12.41 -7.37 -19.59
C LEU A 150 -11.94 -6.12 -18.83
N LEU A 151 -11.87 -6.21 -17.50
CA LEU A 151 -11.37 -5.12 -16.67
C LEU A 151 -9.86 -4.96 -16.83
N TRP A 152 -9.11 -6.07 -16.88
CA TRP A 152 -7.68 -6.06 -17.18
C TRP A 152 -7.38 -5.45 -18.56
N GLU A 153 -8.12 -5.83 -19.60
CA GLU A 153 -7.98 -5.27 -20.94
C GLU A 153 -8.18 -3.75 -20.93
N TRP A 154 -9.18 -3.24 -20.22
CA TRP A 154 -9.36 -1.80 -20.05
C TRP A 154 -8.17 -1.16 -19.32
N ILE A 155 -7.68 -1.75 -18.23
CA ILE A 155 -6.49 -1.26 -17.49
C ILE A 155 -5.31 -1.13 -18.46
N THR A 156 -5.07 -2.13 -19.33
CA THR A 156 -3.95 -2.11 -20.31
C THR A 156 -4.03 -1.00 -21.35
N THR A 157 -5.19 -0.37 -21.54
CA THR A 157 -5.32 0.80 -22.43
C THR A 157 -4.79 2.09 -21.81
N LYS A 158 -4.54 2.10 -20.49
CA LYS A 158 -4.13 3.30 -19.75
C LYS A 158 -2.61 3.41 -19.68
N LYS A 159 -2.15 4.65 -19.48
CA LYS A 159 -0.75 4.96 -19.15
C LYS A 159 -0.71 5.30 -17.67
N LEU A 160 -0.30 4.34 -16.85
CA LEU A 160 -0.42 4.45 -15.40
C LEU A 160 0.90 4.88 -14.77
N THR A 161 0.81 5.90 -13.91
CA THR A 161 1.87 6.27 -12.97
C THR A 161 1.96 5.24 -11.86
N ASP A 162 0.81 4.86 -11.30
CA ASP A 162 0.71 3.90 -10.20
C ASP A 162 -0.37 2.85 -10.52
N PHE A 163 -0.02 1.58 -10.33
CA PHE A 163 -0.96 0.47 -10.34
C PHE A 163 -0.84 -0.27 -9.00
N ILE A 164 -1.94 -0.31 -8.26
CA ILE A 164 -2.00 -0.79 -6.88
C ILE A 164 -2.96 -1.98 -6.81
N ILE A 165 -2.49 -3.09 -6.24
CA ILE A 165 -3.25 -4.32 -6.13
C ILE A 165 -3.32 -4.78 -4.67
N GLY A 166 -4.56 -4.96 -4.20
CA GLY A 166 -4.85 -5.49 -2.87
C GLY A 166 -4.39 -6.94 -2.69
N PRO A 167 -4.25 -7.41 -1.45
CA PRO A 167 -3.56 -8.66 -1.09
C PRO A 167 -4.21 -9.93 -1.64
N HIS A 168 -5.50 -9.89 -1.96
CA HIS A 168 -6.31 -11.07 -2.30
C HIS A 168 -6.60 -11.22 -3.80
N LEU A 169 -5.95 -10.43 -4.65
CA LEU A 169 -6.23 -10.43 -6.09
C LEU A 169 -5.18 -11.21 -6.89
N ALA A 170 -5.64 -12.05 -7.80
CA ALA A 170 -4.83 -12.68 -8.84
C ALA A 170 -5.18 -12.09 -10.23
N PRO A 171 -4.24 -12.11 -11.18
CA PRO A 171 -4.52 -11.68 -12.54
C PRO A 171 -5.45 -12.65 -13.28
N PRO A 172 -6.13 -12.22 -14.36
CA PRO A 172 -6.92 -13.12 -15.18
C PRO A 172 -6.03 -14.18 -15.85
N PRO A 173 -6.56 -15.40 -16.08
CA PRO A 173 -5.91 -16.31 -17.03
C PRO A 173 -5.84 -15.62 -18.40
N ASP A 174 -4.74 -15.83 -19.11
CA ASP A 174 -4.46 -15.23 -20.43
C ASP A 174 -4.30 -13.70 -20.46
N ALA A 175 -4.06 -13.09 -19.28
CA ALA A 175 -3.72 -11.68 -19.18
C ALA A 175 -2.54 -11.30 -20.07
N LYS A 176 -2.72 -10.29 -20.91
CA LYS A 176 -1.63 -9.71 -21.71
C LYS A 176 -0.76 -8.81 -20.83
N ILE A 177 0.51 -8.72 -21.20
CA ILE A 177 1.48 -7.86 -20.53
C ILE A 177 1.07 -6.39 -20.69
N HIS A 178 1.11 -5.64 -19.59
CA HIS A 178 0.92 -4.20 -19.52
C HIS A 178 2.27 -3.47 -19.58
N PRO A 179 2.67 -2.88 -20.72
CA PRO A 179 3.99 -2.29 -20.84
C PRO A 179 4.12 -0.91 -20.17
N ASN A 180 3.01 -0.19 -19.96
CA ASN A 180 3.03 1.23 -19.60
C ASN A 180 2.62 1.52 -18.15
N ILE A 181 3.20 0.81 -17.19
CA ILE A 181 3.10 1.12 -15.76
C ILE A 181 4.44 1.69 -15.30
N HIS A 182 4.45 2.81 -14.59
CA HIS A 182 5.68 3.34 -14.00
C HIS A 182 5.94 2.69 -12.62
N THR A 183 4.95 2.68 -11.74
CA THR A 183 5.03 2.10 -10.40
C THR A 183 4.00 1.00 -10.18
N PHE A 184 4.44 -0.16 -9.70
CA PHE A 184 3.57 -1.21 -9.17
C PHE A 184 3.61 -1.21 -7.63
N LYS A 185 2.45 -1.35 -6.98
CA LYS A 185 2.33 -1.52 -5.53
C LYS A 185 1.45 -2.74 -5.25
N GLY A 186 1.90 -3.63 -4.36
CA GLY A 186 1.10 -4.80 -3.99
C GLY A 186 1.76 -5.61 -2.88
N GLY A 187 1.06 -6.65 -2.43
CA GLY A 187 1.55 -7.53 -1.37
C GLY A 187 2.49 -8.64 -1.82
N LEU A 188 3.29 -9.21 -0.92
CA LEU A 188 4.04 -10.46 -1.14
C LEU A 188 3.15 -11.70 -0.90
N TYR A 189 1.98 -11.72 -1.52
CA TYR A 189 1.01 -12.82 -1.47
C TYR A 189 0.89 -13.49 -2.85
N GLU A 190 0.31 -14.68 -2.89
CA GLU A 190 0.26 -15.51 -4.11
C GLU A 190 -0.35 -14.79 -5.31
N GLY A 191 -1.45 -14.09 -5.11
CA GLY A 191 -2.15 -13.39 -6.20
C GLY A 191 -1.38 -12.16 -6.69
N PRO A 192 -1.09 -11.17 -5.82
CA PRO A 192 -0.46 -9.93 -6.24
C PRO A 192 0.93 -10.13 -6.88
N ILE A 193 1.70 -11.13 -6.43
CA ILE A 193 3.03 -11.37 -6.99
C ILE A 193 2.97 -11.83 -8.45
N GLN A 194 1.89 -12.52 -8.87
CA GLN A 194 1.69 -12.96 -10.26
C GLN A 194 1.49 -11.77 -11.21
N PHE A 195 1.01 -10.61 -10.72
CA PHE A 195 0.92 -9.42 -11.57
C PHE A 195 2.29 -8.91 -12.00
N LEU A 196 3.36 -9.18 -11.25
CA LEU A 196 4.72 -8.74 -11.59
C LEU A 196 5.23 -9.36 -12.89
N ASP A 197 4.73 -10.54 -13.27
CA ASP A 197 5.05 -11.18 -14.57
C ASP A 197 4.27 -10.54 -15.73
N LEU A 198 3.19 -9.84 -15.43
CA LEU A 198 2.27 -9.21 -16.38
C LEU A 198 2.47 -7.71 -16.49
N VAL A 199 3.28 -7.11 -15.63
CA VAL A 199 3.56 -5.67 -15.65
C VAL A 199 5.04 -5.41 -15.90
N CYS A 200 5.34 -4.29 -16.54
CA CYS A 200 6.71 -3.86 -16.82
C CYS A 200 7.09 -2.57 -16.07
N PRO A 201 7.00 -2.52 -14.72
CA PRO A 201 7.20 -1.30 -13.98
C PRO A 201 8.68 -0.88 -13.96
N GLU A 202 8.91 0.41 -13.75
CA GLU A 202 10.25 0.96 -13.44
C GLU A 202 10.51 0.95 -11.94
N LYS A 203 9.44 0.99 -11.14
CA LYS A 203 9.47 0.99 -9.69
C LYS A 203 8.49 -0.04 -9.12
N ILE A 204 8.94 -0.82 -8.15
CA ILE A 204 8.10 -1.77 -7.42
C ILE A 204 8.09 -1.39 -5.93
N LEU A 205 6.92 -1.42 -5.30
CA LEU A 205 6.74 -1.35 -3.85
C LEU A 205 6.00 -2.61 -3.40
N LEU A 206 6.67 -3.48 -2.65
CA LEU A 206 6.06 -4.70 -2.11
C LEU A 206 5.91 -4.57 -0.60
N ASN A 207 4.72 -4.86 -0.09
CA ASN A 207 4.46 -4.90 1.34
C ASN A 207 4.11 -6.31 1.81
N TYR A 208 4.44 -6.62 3.06
CA TYR A 208 3.98 -7.83 3.71
C TYR A 208 3.87 -7.59 5.21
N GLN A 209 2.70 -7.87 5.75
CA GLN A 209 2.42 -7.76 7.17
C GLN A 209 1.92 -9.11 7.65
N CYS A 210 2.67 -9.75 8.54
CA CYS A 210 2.23 -10.95 9.23
C CYS A 210 1.25 -10.51 10.33
N LEU A 211 -0.02 -10.85 10.18
CA LEU A 211 -1.01 -10.76 11.27
C LEU A 211 -0.89 -12.03 12.13
N GLU A 212 -1.21 -11.94 13.42
CA GLU A 212 -0.90 -12.99 14.40
C GLU A 212 -1.80 -14.24 14.26
N ASP A 213 -3.00 -14.08 13.69
CA ASP A 213 -4.04 -15.11 13.70
C ASP A 213 -4.11 -15.95 12.41
N GLU A 214 -3.54 -15.46 11.32
CA GLU A 214 -3.31 -16.21 10.08
C GLU A 214 -1.92 -15.82 9.60
N GLN A 215 -1.03 -16.78 9.37
CA GLN A 215 0.24 -16.50 8.72
C GLN A 215 0.04 -16.68 7.21
N PRO A 216 -0.41 -15.66 6.45
CA PRO A 216 -0.46 -15.77 5.01
C PRO A 216 0.96 -16.08 4.54
N LYS A 217 1.11 -17.12 3.73
CA LYS A 217 2.42 -17.53 3.24
C LYS A 217 3.05 -16.36 2.47
N ILE A 218 4.26 -15.94 2.88
CA ILE A 218 5.05 -15.00 2.09
C ILE A 218 5.54 -15.70 0.81
N TYR A 219 5.38 -15.05 -0.33
CA TYR A 219 5.85 -15.58 -1.61
C TYR A 219 7.23 -14.98 -1.94
N PRO A 220 8.26 -15.82 -2.15
CA PRO A 220 9.57 -15.34 -2.57
C PRO A 220 9.47 -14.54 -3.87
N TYR A 221 10.23 -13.46 -3.96
CA TYR A 221 10.27 -12.63 -5.16
C TYR A 221 11.66 -12.66 -5.81
N LYS A 222 11.65 -13.07 -7.08
CA LYS A 222 12.81 -13.07 -7.96
C LYS A 222 12.41 -12.40 -9.27
N PRO A 223 12.84 -11.15 -9.54
CA PRO A 223 12.61 -10.54 -10.84
C PRO A 223 13.19 -11.43 -11.92
N SER A 224 12.36 -11.84 -12.88
CA SER A 224 12.79 -12.69 -13.98
C SER A 224 12.18 -12.19 -15.30
N GLY A 225 12.69 -12.70 -16.41
CA GLY A 225 12.20 -12.34 -17.74
C GLY A 225 12.76 -11.02 -18.31
N PRO A 226 12.34 -10.66 -19.53
CA PRO A 226 12.92 -9.56 -20.31
C PRO A 226 12.65 -8.17 -19.69
N HIS A 227 11.63 -8.07 -18.83
CA HIS A 227 11.17 -6.80 -18.24
C HIS A 227 12.00 -6.35 -17.04
N SER A 228 12.78 -7.25 -16.44
CA SER A 228 13.69 -6.94 -15.33
C SER A 228 14.69 -5.83 -15.67
N SER A 229 15.07 -5.71 -16.95
CA SER A 229 15.97 -4.66 -17.47
C SER A 229 15.45 -3.22 -17.28
N ARG A 230 14.13 -3.03 -17.16
CA ARG A 230 13.51 -1.72 -16.92
C ARG A 230 13.46 -1.33 -15.45
N LEU A 231 13.59 -2.29 -14.54
CA LEU A 231 13.50 -2.01 -13.11
C LEU A 231 14.66 -1.13 -12.67
N ARG A 232 14.30 0.00 -12.04
CA ARG A 232 15.24 0.98 -11.47
C ARG A 232 15.20 0.99 -9.96
N LYS A 233 14.06 0.65 -9.36
CA LYS A 233 13.91 0.72 -7.90
C LYS A 233 12.94 -0.33 -7.39
N ILE A 234 13.36 -1.04 -6.34
CA ILE A 234 12.51 -1.98 -5.60
C ILE A 234 12.50 -1.51 -4.14
N VAL A 235 11.31 -1.32 -3.59
CA VAL A 235 11.07 -0.98 -2.19
C VAL A 235 10.32 -2.13 -1.56
N LEU A 236 10.82 -2.66 -0.45
CA LEU A 236 10.20 -3.72 0.33
C LEU A 236 9.86 -3.20 1.73
N GLU A 237 8.64 -3.44 2.19
CA GLU A 237 8.23 -3.18 3.57
C GLU A 237 7.67 -4.48 4.15
N VAL A 238 8.49 -5.19 4.92
CA VAL A 238 8.25 -6.61 5.24
C VAL A 238 8.35 -6.84 6.74
N THR A 239 7.29 -7.39 7.33
CA THR A 239 7.36 -8.03 8.65
C THR A 239 7.73 -9.49 8.43
N LEU A 240 8.97 -9.88 8.75
CA LEU A 240 9.43 -11.24 8.46
C LEU A 240 8.64 -12.30 9.23
N PRO A 241 8.29 -13.45 8.61
CA PRO A 241 7.63 -14.54 9.30
C PRO A 241 8.53 -15.11 10.41
N SER A 242 7.90 -15.84 11.34
CA SER A 242 8.58 -16.48 12.47
C SER A 242 9.66 -17.46 12.00
N GLU A 243 9.39 -18.22 10.93
CA GLU A 243 10.28 -19.22 10.36
C GLU A 243 10.28 -19.15 8.83
N PHE A 244 11.45 -19.34 8.22
CA PHE A 244 11.62 -19.57 6.78
C PHE A 244 13.00 -20.20 6.52
N ASP A 245 13.03 -21.22 5.65
CA ASP A 245 14.23 -22.04 5.43
C ASP A 245 14.98 -21.71 4.13
N THR A 246 14.40 -20.85 3.29
CA THR A 246 14.93 -20.48 1.98
C THR A 246 14.96 -18.97 1.80
N PRO A 247 15.93 -18.42 1.05
CA PRO A 247 15.93 -17.00 0.71
C PRO A 247 14.61 -16.55 0.08
N LEU A 248 14.09 -15.43 0.57
CA LEU A 248 12.84 -14.85 0.09
C LEU A 248 13.06 -13.96 -1.13
N PHE A 249 14.27 -13.40 -1.29
CA PHE A 249 14.56 -12.43 -2.33
C PHE A 249 15.84 -12.79 -3.09
N ASP A 250 15.78 -12.71 -4.42
CA ASP A 250 16.92 -12.85 -5.33
C ASP A 250 16.85 -11.70 -6.34
N PHE A 251 17.74 -10.73 -6.22
CA PHE A 251 17.80 -9.53 -7.08
C PHE A 251 19.03 -9.53 -7.98
N SER A 252 19.67 -10.69 -8.17
CA SER A 252 20.87 -10.86 -8.98
C SER A 252 20.63 -10.51 -10.46
N SER A 253 19.39 -10.67 -10.93
CA SER A 253 18.95 -10.34 -12.29
C SER A 253 18.77 -8.84 -12.56
N VAL A 254 18.80 -8.00 -11.53
CA VAL A 254 18.55 -6.55 -11.62
C VAL A 254 19.67 -5.73 -10.96
N PRO A 255 20.94 -5.89 -11.37
CA PRO A 255 22.09 -5.26 -10.69
C PRO A 255 22.07 -3.71 -10.75
N ASN A 256 21.35 -3.15 -11.72
CA ASN A 256 21.21 -1.70 -11.91
C ASN A 256 20.05 -1.09 -11.10
N ALA A 257 19.23 -1.91 -10.43
CA ALA A 257 18.14 -1.42 -9.60
C ALA A 257 18.63 -1.09 -8.19
N THR A 258 18.18 0.05 -7.64
CA THR A 258 18.33 0.33 -6.22
C THR A 258 17.33 -0.51 -5.43
N ILE A 259 17.81 -1.27 -4.46
CA ILE A 259 16.96 -2.03 -3.54
C ILE A 259 16.92 -1.31 -2.21
N LYS A 260 15.72 -1.04 -1.70
CA LYS A 260 15.50 -0.55 -0.34
C LYS A 260 14.53 -1.50 0.36
N ALA A 261 14.95 -2.11 1.45
CA ALA A 261 14.09 -2.96 2.24
C ALA A 261 14.00 -2.43 3.67
N GLN A 262 12.79 -2.35 4.19
CA GLN A 262 12.52 -2.08 5.58
C GLN A 262 11.93 -3.35 6.18
N PHE A 263 12.66 -3.91 7.14
CA PHE A 263 12.23 -5.08 7.90
C PHE A 263 11.75 -4.63 9.27
N ASN A 264 10.49 -4.89 9.56
CA ASN A 264 9.88 -4.54 10.83
C ASN A 264 9.75 -5.80 11.69
N LEU A 265 9.88 -5.61 13.00
CA LEU A 265 9.51 -6.61 13.99
C LEU A 265 8.32 -6.06 14.77
N ASN A 266 7.36 -6.92 15.07
CA ASN A 266 6.27 -6.55 15.96
C ASN A 266 6.79 -6.63 17.40
N VAL A 267 7.39 -5.55 17.88
CA VAL A 267 7.88 -5.42 19.25
C VAL A 267 7.05 -4.37 19.97
N THR A 268 6.22 -4.83 20.91
CA THR A 268 5.30 -3.96 21.68
C THR A 268 5.98 -3.29 22.87
N PHE A 269 7.17 -3.75 23.26
CA PHE A 269 7.88 -3.26 24.44
C PHE A 269 9.37 -3.11 24.15
N ASP A 270 9.93 -1.92 24.43
CA ASP A 270 11.32 -1.58 24.11
C ASP A 270 12.35 -2.56 24.68
N MET A 271 11.99 -3.27 25.75
CA MET A 271 12.84 -4.29 26.40
C MET A 271 13.19 -5.47 25.53
N TYR A 272 12.31 -5.78 24.59
CA TYR A 272 12.51 -6.90 23.68
C TYR A 272 13.30 -6.49 22.45
N ILE A 273 13.66 -5.21 22.28
CA ILE A 273 14.39 -4.71 21.10
C ILE A 273 15.75 -5.41 20.91
N PRO A 274 16.61 -5.64 21.92
CA PRO A 274 17.88 -6.37 21.72
C PRO A 274 17.66 -7.82 21.28
N ALA A 275 16.81 -8.57 21.99
CA ALA A 275 16.50 -9.95 21.66
C ALA A 275 15.82 -10.08 20.28
N ALA A 276 14.91 -9.17 19.96
CA ALA A 276 14.24 -9.10 18.66
C ALA A 276 15.24 -8.77 17.55
N TRP A 277 16.13 -7.79 17.77
CA TRP A 277 17.21 -7.46 16.84
C TRP A 277 18.11 -8.67 16.57
N LYS A 278 18.52 -9.41 17.59
CA LYS A 278 19.32 -10.63 17.44
C LYS A 278 18.63 -11.65 16.54
N ARG A 279 17.33 -11.89 16.74
CA ARG A 279 16.53 -12.78 15.87
C ARG A 279 16.44 -12.25 14.45
N LEU A 280 16.18 -10.96 14.27
CA LEU A 280 16.11 -10.32 12.95
C LEU A 280 17.44 -10.40 12.21
N LYS A 281 18.55 -10.09 12.87
CA LYS A 281 19.90 -10.14 12.29
C LYS A 281 20.20 -11.50 11.67
N HIS A 282 19.93 -12.60 12.39
CA HIS A 282 20.10 -13.95 11.85
C HIS A 282 19.23 -14.19 10.61
N LYS A 283 17.98 -13.72 10.63
CA LYS A 283 17.08 -13.82 9.48
C LYS A 283 17.53 -12.98 8.29
N LEU A 284 18.06 -11.78 8.52
CA LEU A 284 18.56 -10.91 7.45
C LEU A 284 19.68 -11.58 6.66
N LEU A 285 20.54 -12.36 7.32
CA LEU A 285 21.64 -13.08 6.64
C LEU A 285 21.17 -14.12 5.63
N ILE A 286 19.93 -14.60 5.75
CA ILE A 286 19.35 -15.62 4.88
C ILE A 286 18.18 -15.12 4.03
N VAL A 287 17.72 -13.88 4.22
CA VAL A 287 16.54 -13.34 3.52
C VAL A 287 16.83 -13.06 2.05
N PHE A 288 18.07 -12.69 1.74
CA PHE A 288 18.56 -12.47 0.38
C PHE A 288 19.43 -13.64 -0.07
N THR A 289 19.39 -13.94 -1.36
CA THR A 289 20.33 -14.88 -1.99
C THR A 289 21.72 -14.25 -2.12
N GLU A 290 21.77 -12.93 -2.31
CA GLU A 290 22.99 -12.12 -2.29
C GLU A 290 23.50 -11.94 -0.86
N GLY A 291 24.82 -11.94 -0.67
CA GLY A 291 25.42 -11.64 0.63
C GLY A 291 25.19 -10.18 1.03
N LEU A 292 25.00 -9.93 2.33
CA LEU A 292 24.73 -8.58 2.87
C LEU A 292 25.98 -7.71 3.07
N ASP A 293 27.19 -8.26 2.87
CA ASP A 293 28.46 -7.57 3.14
C ASP A 293 28.61 -6.26 2.34
N GLU A 294 27.99 -6.20 1.16
CA GLU A 294 28.03 -5.04 0.25
C GLU A 294 26.81 -4.11 0.42
N TYR A 295 25.94 -4.37 1.39
CA TYR A 295 24.73 -3.61 1.63
C TYR A 295 24.92 -2.62 2.77
N ASP A 296 24.26 -1.47 2.67
CA ASP A 296 24.13 -0.52 3.77
C ASP A 296 22.98 -0.98 4.66
N VAL A 297 23.31 -1.51 5.83
CA VAL A 297 22.36 -2.07 6.78
C VAL A 297 22.39 -1.27 8.06
N ALA A 298 21.29 -0.56 8.33
CA ALA A 298 21.10 0.22 9.53
C ALA A 298 20.00 -0.39 10.41
N ARG A 299 20.19 -0.32 11.72
CA ARG A 299 19.18 -0.70 12.72
C ARG A 299 18.20 0.45 12.90
N SER A 300 16.91 0.13 12.92
CA SER A 300 15.85 1.08 13.28
C SER A 300 15.72 1.16 14.80
N SER A 301 15.36 2.34 15.32
CA SER A 301 15.11 2.55 16.75
C SER A 301 13.96 1.71 17.31
N ARG A 302 13.09 1.15 16.46
CA ARG A 302 11.96 0.28 16.85
C ARG A 302 12.25 -1.21 16.67
N GLY A 303 13.51 -1.62 16.73
CA GLY A 303 13.92 -3.03 16.58
C GLY A 303 13.86 -3.59 15.16
N GLY A 304 13.57 -2.76 14.15
CA GLY A 304 13.64 -3.14 12.74
C GLY A 304 15.02 -2.95 12.10
N ALA A 305 15.10 -3.16 10.79
CA ALA A 305 16.28 -2.89 9.97
C ALA A 305 15.91 -2.17 8.68
N THR A 306 16.77 -1.26 8.24
CA THR A 306 16.76 -0.74 6.88
C THR A 306 17.97 -1.28 6.13
N VAL A 307 17.72 -1.84 4.96
CA VAL A 307 18.71 -2.45 4.08
C VAL A 307 18.67 -1.72 2.75
N ARG A 308 19.83 -1.26 2.28
CA ARG A 308 19.96 -0.64 0.97
C ARG A 308 21.06 -1.33 0.17
N ARG A 309 20.69 -1.83 -1.01
CA ARG A 309 21.66 -2.25 -2.02
C ARG A 309 22.01 -1.06 -2.91
N PRO A 310 23.31 -0.75 -3.12
CA PRO A 310 23.71 0.20 -4.14
C PRO A 310 23.41 -0.33 -5.55
N THR A 311 23.43 0.56 -6.53
CA THR A 311 23.47 0.19 -7.95
C THR A 311 24.89 -0.11 -8.40
N LEU A 312 25.05 -0.83 -9.51
CA LEU A 312 26.37 -1.11 -10.09
C LEU A 312 27.17 0.18 -10.40
N ALA A 313 26.52 1.22 -10.91
CA ALA A 313 27.15 2.53 -11.14
C ALA A 313 27.64 3.20 -9.84
N GLU A 314 26.90 3.03 -8.73
CA GLU A 314 27.36 3.52 -7.42
C GLU A 314 28.61 2.77 -6.96
N ILE A 315 28.64 1.44 -7.12
CA ILE A 315 29.83 0.63 -6.80
C ILE A 315 31.03 1.09 -7.63
N GLU A 316 30.86 1.29 -8.94
CA GLU A 316 31.92 1.78 -9.85
C GLU A 316 32.42 3.18 -9.49
N SER A 317 31.56 4.03 -8.92
CA SER A 317 31.93 5.37 -8.41
C SER A 317 32.57 5.35 -7.02
N GLY A 318 32.87 4.17 -6.46
CA GLY A 318 33.57 4.01 -5.19
C GLY A 318 32.65 4.03 -3.97
N TRP A 319 31.36 3.70 -4.14
CA TRP A 319 30.42 3.58 -3.02
C TRP A 319 30.90 2.57 -1.97
N LYS A 320 30.65 2.90 -0.69
CA LYS A 320 30.90 2.01 0.44
C LYS A 320 29.72 2.06 1.41
N PRO A 321 29.39 0.95 2.09
CA PRO A 321 28.34 0.95 3.09
C PRO A 321 28.71 1.90 4.23
N LYS A 322 27.75 2.76 4.63
CA LYS A 322 27.94 3.68 5.75
C LYS A 322 27.67 2.97 7.08
N ASN A 323 26.73 2.04 7.07
CA ASN A 323 26.33 1.23 8.20
C ASN A 323 26.49 -0.24 7.84
N ALA A 324 27.14 -0.98 8.73
CA ALA A 324 27.27 -2.42 8.65
C ALA A 324 26.92 -3.04 10.00
N VAL A 325 25.74 -2.67 10.53
CA VAL A 325 25.35 -3.06 11.91
C VAL A 325 25.21 -4.58 12.04
N HIS A 326 24.91 -5.27 10.93
CA HIS A 326 24.88 -6.73 10.85
C HIS A 326 26.25 -7.40 11.04
N LEU A 327 27.37 -6.67 10.90
CA LEU A 327 28.73 -7.18 11.09
C LEU A 327 29.25 -7.02 12.53
N LYS A 328 28.49 -6.37 13.42
CA LYS A 328 28.87 -6.28 14.84
C LYS A 328 28.92 -7.69 15.46
N GLY A 329 29.97 -8.00 16.19
CA GLY A 329 30.18 -9.32 16.80
C GLY A 329 29.27 -9.58 18.01
N GLU A 330 29.17 -10.86 18.39
CA GLU A 330 28.31 -11.33 19.49
C GLU A 330 28.61 -10.65 20.84
N ASP A 331 29.85 -10.27 21.10
CA ASP A 331 30.24 -9.63 22.37
C ASP A 331 29.62 -8.24 22.56
N ALA A 332 29.48 -7.47 21.47
CA ALA A 332 28.82 -6.17 21.52
C ALA A 332 27.30 -6.32 21.73
N GLU A 333 26.72 -7.39 21.21
CA GLU A 333 25.30 -7.70 21.40
C GLU A 333 25.01 -8.20 22.81
N ARG A 334 25.89 -9.02 23.37
CA ARG A 334 25.80 -9.49 24.76
C ARG A 334 25.88 -8.32 25.75
N ALA A 335 26.79 -7.38 25.52
CA ALA A 335 26.91 -6.18 26.36
C ALA A 335 25.62 -5.32 26.32
N GLU A 336 25.00 -5.16 25.15
CA GLU A 336 23.72 -4.43 25.01
C GLU A 336 22.57 -5.16 25.71
N GLU A 337 22.53 -6.51 25.63
CA GLU A 337 21.54 -7.33 26.32
C GLU A 337 21.67 -7.21 27.85
N GLU A 338 22.90 -7.32 28.38
CA GLU A 338 23.20 -7.16 29.81
C GLU A 338 22.88 -5.75 30.32
N GLU A 339 23.19 -4.71 29.55
CA GLU A 339 22.86 -3.31 29.89
C GLU A 339 21.35 -3.10 29.99
N MET A 340 20.59 -3.61 29.02
CA MET A 340 19.13 -3.49 29.03
C MET A 340 18.52 -4.29 30.19
N GLU A 341 18.97 -5.53 30.43
CA GLU A 341 18.54 -6.32 31.59
C GLU A 341 18.77 -5.60 32.92
N PHE A 342 19.93 -4.94 33.06
CA PHE A 342 20.28 -4.14 34.23
C PHE A 342 19.33 -2.93 34.40
N LEU A 343 19.08 -2.17 33.33
CA LEU A 343 18.15 -1.02 33.36
C LEU A 343 16.73 -1.46 33.76
N TYR A 344 16.28 -2.64 33.34
CA TYR A 344 14.99 -3.21 33.76
C TYR A 344 14.96 -3.69 35.20
N ALA A 345 16.05 -4.27 35.69
CA ALA A 345 16.16 -4.63 37.11
C ALA A 345 16.04 -3.37 37.98
N LEU A 346 16.66 -2.27 37.54
CA LEU A 346 16.59 -0.97 38.22
C LEU A 346 15.18 -0.36 38.18
N ASP A 347 14.52 -0.28 37.02
CA ASP A 347 13.15 0.24 36.90
C ASP A 347 12.14 -0.60 37.69
N ARG A 348 12.22 -1.94 37.65
CA ARG A 348 11.39 -2.81 38.50
C ARG A 348 11.62 -2.56 39.99
N TRP A 349 12.87 -2.38 40.40
CA TRP A 349 13.20 -2.07 41.79
C TRP A 349 12.63 -0.71 42.21
N GLU A 350 12.72 0.31 41.36
CA GLU A 350 12.14 1.64 41.60
C GLU A 350 10.61 1.60 41.66
N GLN A 351 9.95 0.89 40.75
CA GLN A 351 8.49 0.73 40.76
C GLN A 351 8.00 -0.03 42.00
N LEU A 352 8.73 -1.06 42.44
CA LEU A 352 8.47 -1.77 43.69
C LEU A 352 8.75 -0.90 44.93
N GLY A 353 9.77 -0.03 44.87
CA GLY A 353 10.06 0.97 45.89
C GLY A 353 8.95 2.01 46.01
N ARG A 354 8.46 2.56 44.90
CA ARG A 354 7.32 3.50 44.87
C ARG A 354 6.03 2.85 45.38
N ARG A 355 5.76 1.59 45.04
CA ARG A 355 4.62 0.84 45.59
C ARG A 355 4.75 0.58 47.10
N ARG A 356 5.96 0.36 47.62
CA ARG A 356 6.19 0.22 49.07
C ARG A 356 5.97 1.53 49.83
N VAL A 357 6.35 2.67 49.28
CA VAL A 357 6.06 3.98 49.90
C VAL A 357 4.56 4.26 49.93
N LEU A 358 3.82 3.93 48.87
CA LEU A 358 2.36 4.08 48.81
C LEU A 358 1.56 3.16 49.75
N ILE A 359 2.14 2.03 50.18
CA ILE A 359 1.51 1.09 51.15
C ILE A 359 1.84 1.48 52.60
N LEU A 360 2.89 2.28 52.82
CA LEU A 360 3.30 2.74 54.15
C LEU A 360 2.69 4.10 54.56
N ASP A 361 2.01 4.78 53.64
CA ASP A 361 1.28 6.04 53.86
C ASP A 361 -0.26 5.86 53.99
N VAL A 362 -0.74 4.64 54.35
CA VAL A 362 -2.16 4.36 54.66
C VAL A 362 -2.36 4.01 56.12
#